data_AF-A0A3Q2FLD8-F1
#
_entry.id   AF-A0A3Q2FLD8-F1
#
_cell.length_a   1.000
_cell.length_b   1.000
_cell.length_c   1.000
_cell.angle_alpha   90.00
_cell.angle_beta   90.00
_cell.angle_gamma   90.00
#
_symmetry.space_group_name_H-M   'P 1'
#
loop_
_entity.id
_entity.type
_entity.pdbx_description
1 polymer ?
#
loop_
_entity_poly.entity_id
_entity_poly.type
_entity_poly.pdbx_seq_one_letter_code
_entity_poly.pdbx_strand_id
1 'polypeptide(L)'
;PVCQTKHRNGFSLFKIDDKCILFFFLSCSRLREVQALLCEGGPVCPDGILCSLGLDSRFNLGCSELAKYLFFGLYEWNLPNLEHALDDLPEEMQDDVIILIKAESVHLYCNPLNYSYLLPYVSHWRNLHLYCMTEAEYEDEEAAEEFKISSFVTMVQDCQQIGVAYSCQGRKCWMMSEVFIHLFNLFKKNL
;
A
#
# COMPACT_ATOMS: atom_id res chain seq x y z
N PRO A 1 -9.14 2.95 -16.11
CA PRO A 1 -10.21 3.59 -15.32
C PRO A 1 -9.66 4.84 -14.63
N VAL A 2 -9.61 5.93 -15.38
CA VAL A 2 -9.05 7.18 -14.87
C VAL A 2 -10.20 7.93 -14.21
N CYS A 3 -10.23 7.97 -12.87
CA CYS A 3 -10.87 9.07 -12.18
C CYS A 3 -10.28 10.34 -12.81
N GLN A 4 -11.04 11.03 -13.66
CA GLN A 4 -10.53 12.21 -14.34
C GLN A 4 -10.25 13.29 -13.31
N THR A 5 -8.98 13.47 -12.99
CA THR A 5 -8.46 14.53 -12.14
C THR A 5 -8.42 15.81 -12.96
N LYS A 6 -9.26 16.77 -12.59
CA LYS A 6 -9.07 18.16 -13.03
C LYS A 6 -8.49 18.95 -11.87
N HIS A 7 -7.26 19.40 -12.05
CA HIS A 7 -6.63 20.36 -11.15
C HIS A 7 -7.12 21.77 -11.49
N ARG A 8 -7.76 22.42 -10.52
CA ARG A 8 -8.13 23.85 -10.61
C ARG A 8 -7.91 24.49 -9.24
N ASN A 9 -7.03 25.50 -9.18
CA ASN A 9 -6.79 26.31 -7.98
C ASN A 9 -6.46 25.49 -6.71
N GLY A 10 -5.60 24.47 -6.82
CA GLY A 10 -5.23 23.63 -5.67
C GLY A 10 -6.27 22.57 -5.27
N PHE A 11 -7.38 22.45 -6.01
CA PHE A 11 -8.36 21.38 -5.81
C PHE A 11 -8.29 20.36 -6.95
N SER A 12 -8.23 19.09 -6.57
CA SER A 12 -8.39 17.95 -7.48
C SER A 12 -9.86 17.56 -7.50
N LEU A 13 -10.56 17.86 -8.61
CA LEU A 13 -11.91 17.34 -8.82
C LEU A 13 -11.84 15.92 -9.37
N PHE A 14 -12.52 15.00 -8.70
CA PHE A 14 -12.65 13.61 -9.12
C PHE A 14 -14.05 13.38 -9.68
N LYS A 15 -14.12 12.87 -10.92
CA LYS A 15 -15.36 12.34 -11.45
C LYS A 15 -15.60 10.96 -10.85
N ILE A 16 -16.55 10.85 -9.93
CA ILE A 16 -17.01 9.58 -9.37
C ILE A 16 -17.99 8.97 -10.37
N ASP A 17 -17.66 7.82 -10.93
CA ASP A 17 -18.59 7.01 -11.71
C ASP A 17 -19.14 5.85 -10.87
N ASP A 18 -20.20 5.18 -11.36
CA ASP A 18 -20.83 4.06 -10.65
C ASP A 18 -19.87 2.89 -10.39
N LYS A 19 -18.81 2.75 -11.21
CA LYS A 19 -17.77 1.73 -11.01
C LYS A 19 -16.84 2.13 -9.86
N CYS A 20 -16.48 3.41 -9.72
CA CYS A 20 -15.73 3.93 -8.57
C CYS A 20 -16.45 3.59 -7.25
N ILE A 21 -17.77 3.76 -7.20
CA ILE A 21 -18.57 3.42 -6.01
C ILE A 21 -18.45 1.93 -5.68
N LEU A 22 -18.53 1.05 -6.69
CA LEU A 22 -18.35 -0.38 -6.48
C LEU A 22 -16.95 -0.74 -5.96
N PHE A 23 -15.90 -0.13 -6.52
CA PHE A 23 -14.52 -0.34 -6.07
C PHE A 23 -14.30 0.12 -4.63
N PHE A 24 -14.92 1.23 -4.22
CA PHE A 24 -14.87 1.72 -2.83
C PHE A 24 -15.43 0.66 -1.85
N PHE A 25 -16.65 0.18 -2.08
CA PHE A 25 -17.28 -0.79 -1.18
C PHE A 25 -16.49 -2.09 -1.08
N LEU A 26 -15.99 -2.59 -2.21
CA LEU A 26 -15.21 -3.83 -2.25
C LEU A 26 -13.88 -3.69 -1.54
N SER A 27 -13.13 -2.61 -1.79
CA SER A 27 -11.84 -2.38 -1.14
C SER A 27 -12.00 -2.22 0.38
N CYS A 28 -13.01 -1.46 0.84
CA CYS A 28 -13.32 -1.34 2.26
C CYS A 28 -13.71 -2.67 2.91
N SER A 29 -14.48 -3.53 2.22
CA SER A 29 -14.85 -4.84 2.76
C SER A 29 -13.63 -5.74 2.93
N ARG A 30 -12.77 -5.79 1.90
CA ARG A 30 -11.54 -6.59 1.92
C ARG A 30 -10.55 -6.11 2.97
N LEU A 31 -10.41 -4.79 3.14
CA LEU A 31 -9.62 -4.24 4.23
C LEU A 31 -10.11 -4.73 5.59
N ARG A 32 -11.44 -4.71 5.84
CA ARG A 32 -12.01 -5.19 7.11
C ARG A 32 -11.76 -6.68 7.33
N GLU A 33 -11.80 -7.49 6.27
CA GLU A 33 -11.45 -8.92 6.35
C GLU A 33 -9.99 -9.11 6.80
N VAL A 34 -9.05 -8.30 6.28
CA VAL A 34 -7.65 -8.33 6.71
C VAL A 34 -7.49 -7.84 8.16
N GLN A 35 -8.20 -6.77 8.55
CA GLN A 35 -8.17 -6.26 9.92
C GLN A 35 -8.75 -7.25 10.94
N ALA A 36 -9.72 -8.08 10.53
CA ALA A 36 -10.28 -9.13 11.39
C ALA A 36 -9.23 -10.16 11.82
N LEU A 37 -8.22 -10.44 10.97
CA LEU A 37 -7.10 -11.33 11.31
C LEU A 37 -6.27 -10.82 12.50
N LEU A 38 -6.28 -9.51 12.75
CA LEU A 38 -5.62 -8.87 13.90
C LEU A 38 -6.45 -8.95 15.19
N CYS A 39 -7.70 -9.40 15.10
CA CYS A 39 -8.61 -9.54 16.24
C CYS A 39 -8.86 -11.00 16.62
N GLU A 40 -8.50 -11.95 15.74
CA GLU A 40 -8.58 -13.38 16.00
C GLU A 40 -7.46 -13.76 16.98
N GLY A 41 -7.81 -13.85 18.28
CA GLY A 41 -6.92 -13.99 19.44
C GLY A 41 -6.06 -15.26 19.51
N GLY A 42 -5.26 -15.53 18.48
CA GLY A 42 -4.17 -16.49 18.51
C GLY A 42 -3.06 -16.06 19.49
N PRO A 43 -2.19 -17.00 19.90
CA PRO A 43 -1.14 -16.76 20.91
C PRO A 43 -0.10 -15.70 20.49
N VAL A 44 0.00 -15.38 19.20
CA VAL A 44 0.83 -14.30 18.65
C VAL A 44 -0.01 -13.55 17.63
N CYS A 45 -0.69 -12.50 18.09
CA CYS A 45 -1.41 -11.60 17.20
C CYS A 45 -0.51 -10.39 16.91
N PRO A 46 -0.17 -10.09 15.63
CA PRO A 46 0.61 -8.92 15.30
C PRO A 46 -0.21 -7.63 15.51
N ASP A 47 0.47 -6.52 15.79
CA ASP A 47 -0.15 -5.19 15.91
C ASP A 47 -0.57 -4.63 14.55
N GLY A 48 0.01 -5.15 13.46
CA GLY A 48 -0.39 -4.84 12.10
C GLY A 48 0.19 -5.78 11.07
N ILE A 49 -0.36 -5.76 9.85
CA ILE A 49 0.12 -6.49 8.69
C ILE A 49 0.80 -5.51 7.73
N LEU A 50 2.07 -5.75 7.45
CA LEU A 50 2.89 -4.98 6.51
C LEU A 50 2.81 -5.59 5.11
N CYS A 51 2.55 -4.72 4.15
CA CYS A 51 2.56 -5.01 2.72
C CYS A 51 3.43 -3.96 2.01
N SER A 52 4.68 -4.30 1.72
CA SER A 52 5.58 -3.48 0.90
C SER A 52 5.70 -4.09 -0.49
N LEU A 53 5.48 -3.29 -1.52
CA LEU A 53 5.62 -3.68 -2.92
C LEU A 53 7.00 -3.28 -3.47
N GLY A 54 7.38 -3.89 -4.59
CA GLY A 54 8.60 -3.56 -5.32
C GLY A 54 9.92 -4.04 -4.72
N LEU A 55 10.99 -3.34 -5.09
CA LEU A 55 12.38 -3.66 -4.73
C LEU A 55 12.61 -3.76 -3.22
N ASP A 56 11.96 -2.90 -2.45
CA ASP A 56 12.04 -2.80 -0.99
C ASP A 56 11.69 -4.11 -0.28
N SER A 57 10.77 -4.90 -0.84
CA SER A 57 10.40 -6.23 -0.33
C SER A 57 11.00 -7.39 -1.13
N ARG A 58 11.91 -7.11 -2.08
CA ARG A 58 12.41 -8.05 -3.09
C ARG A 58 11.27 -8.71 -3.87
N PHE A 59 10.27 -7.92 -4.25
CA PHE A 59 9.08 -8.39 -4.96
C PHE A 59 8.38 -9.53 -4.22
N ASN A 60 8.08 -9.32 -2.93
CA ASN A 60 7.43 -10.34 -2.12
C ASN A 60 6.04 -10.70 -2.70
N LEU A 61 5.91 -11.95 -3.16
CA LEU A 61 4.68 -12.44 -3.78
C LEU A 61 3.46 -12.35 -2.86
N GLY A 62 3.63 -12.57 -1.55
CA GLY A 62 2.55 -12.42 -0.57
C GLY A 62 2.06 -10.98 -0.45
N CYS A 63 2.96 -10.00 -0.46
CA CYS A 63 2.59 -8.58 -0.54
C CYS A 63 1.86 -8.27 -1.84
N SER A 64 2.36 -8.76 -2.97
CA SER A 64 1.72 -8.55 -4.27
C SER A 64 0.30 -9.16 -4.31
N GLU A 65 0.13 -10.37 -3.78
CA GLU A 65 -1.18 -11.03 -3.65
C GLU A 65 -2.12 -10.24 -2.72
N LEU A 66 -1.61 -9.75 -1.59
CA LEU A 66 -2.38 -8.93 -0.65
C LEU A 66 -2.80 -7.60 -1.29
N ALA A 67 -1.91 -6.90 -1.97
CA ALA A 67 -2.24 -5.66 -2.68
C ALA A 67 -3.27 -5.90 -3.80
N LYS A 68 -3.12 -6.99 -4.58
CA LYS A 68 -4.12 -7.39 -5.59
C LYS A 68 -5.47 -7.66 -4.95
N TYR A 69 -5.49 -8.34 -3.82
CA TYR A 69 -6.71 -8.55 -3.06
C TYR A 69 -7.29 -7.20 -2.61
N LEU A 70 -6.53 -6.29 -2.00
CA LEU A 70 -7.06 -4.99 -1.55
C LEU A 70 -7.57 -4.08 -2.68
N PHE A 71 -6.91 -4.11 -3.84
CA PHE A 71 -7.17 -3.20 -4.97
C PHE A 71 -7.90 -3.84 -6.14
N PHE A 72 -8.57 -4.97 -5.93
CA PHE A 72 -9.36 -5.64 -6.97
C PHE A 72 -8.57 -5.94 -8.25
N GLY A 73 -7.32 -6.39 -8.11
CA GLY A 73 -6.48 -6.72 -9.25
C GLY A 73 -6.02 -5.49 -10.04
N LEU A 74 -5.87 -4.31 -9.41
CA LEU A 74 -5.27 -3.08 -9.98
C LEU A 74 -3.90 -3.31 -10.67
N TYR A 75 -3.30 -4.50 -10.50
CA TYR A 75 -2.03 -4.91 -11.06
C TYR A 75 -2.09 -6.22 -11.85
N GLU A 76 -3.29 -6.67 -12.23
CA GLU A 76 -3.49 -7.80 -13.14
C GLU A 76 -3.51 -7.30 -14.58
N TRP A 77 -2.52 -7.74 -15.35
CA TRP A 77 -2.37 -7.45 -16.79
C TRP A 77 -3.47 -8.04 -17.68
N ASN A 78 -4.52 -8.70 -17.16
CA ASN A 78 -5.46 -9.47 -17.97
C ASN A 78 -6.89 -9.53 -17.39
N LEU A 79 -7.61 -8.40 -17.39
CA LEU A 79 -9.06 -8.37 -17.30
C LEU A 79 -9.62 -8.20 -18.73
N PRO A 80 -10.17 -9.25 -19.38
CA PRO A 80 -10.53 -9.24 -20.82
C PRO A 80 -11.64 -8.25 -21.22
N ASN A 81 -12.22 -7.53 -20.26
CA ASN A 81 -13.32 -6.58 -20.48
C ASN A 81 -12.96 -5.14 -20.06
N LEU A 82 -11.68 -4.86 -19.81
CA LEU A 82 -11.16 -3.54 -19.42
C LEU A 82 -10.04 -3.06 -20.39
N GLU A 83 -10.04 -3.59 -21.61
CA GLU A 83 -8.99 -3.52 -22.65
C GLU A 83 -8.75 -2.13 -23.30
N HIS A 84 -9.15 -1.02 -22.68
CA HIS A 84 -8.87 0.30 -23.27
C HIS A 84 -8.44 1.37 -22.26
N ALA A 85 -8.31 1.04 -20.97
CA ALA A 85 -8.00 2.05 -19.96
C ALA A 85 -6.91 1.65 -18.95
N LEU A 86 -6.26 0.50 -19.15
CA LEU A 86 -5.18 -0.02 -18.30
C LEU A 86 -3.96 -0.55 -19.09
N ASP A 87 -4.00 -0.54 -20.42
CA ASP A 87 -2.89 -1.04 -21.26
C ASP A 87 -1.62 -0.18 -21.19
N ASP A 88 -1.69 0.98 -20.53
CA ASP A 88 -0.58 1.93 -20.35
C ASP A 88 -0.04 1.95 -18.90
N LEU A 89 -0.23 0.88 -18.11
CA LEU A 89 0.26 0.85 -16.72
C LEU A 89 1.70 0.28 -16.66
N PRO A 90 2.76 1.11 -16.56
CA PRO A 90 4.13 0.62 -16.47
C PRO A 90 4.31 -0.35 -15.29
N GLU A 91 5.08 -1.43 -15.50
CA GLU A 91 5.48 -2.37 -14.44
C GLU A 91 6.08 -1.66 -13.21
N GLU A 92 6.66 -0.47 -13.42
CA GLU A 92 7.27 0.42 -12.42
C GLU A 92 6.25 1.04 -11.44
N MET A 93 4.94 0.93 -11.68
CA MET A 93 3.88 1.54 -10.84
C MET A 93 3.49 0.72 -9.60
N GLN A 94 4.12 -0.42 -9.36
CA GLN A 94 3.94 -1.12 -8.07
C GLN A 94 5.02 -0.76 -7.06
N ASP A 95 6.13 -0.19 -7.52
CA ASP A 95 7.26 0.11 -6.67
C ASP A 95 6.96 1.33 -5.78
N ASP A 96 7.62 1.44 -4.64
CA ASP A 96 7.41 2.51 -3.65
C ASP A 96 5.97 2.61 -3.09
N VAL A 97 5.30 1.48 -2.89
CA VAL A 97 4.04 1.42 -2.13
C VAL A 97 4.23 0.59 -0.87
N ILE A 98 3.94 1.19 0.29
CA ILE A 98 4.00 0.54 1.59
C ILE A 98 2.66 0.72 2.30
N ILE A 99 2.04 -0.38 2.68
CA ILE A 99 0.77 -0.41 3.41
C ILE A 99 1.01 -1.08 4.76
N LEU A 100 0.60 -0.42 5.84
CA LEU A 100 0.52 -1.02 7.17
C LEU A 100 -0.93 -1.00 7.64
N ILE A 101 -1.53 -2.19 7.71
CA ILE A 101 -2.91 -2.38 8.14
C ILE A 101 -2.91 -2.71 9.63
N LYS A 102 -3.54 -1.86 10.43
CA LYS A 102 -3.77 -2.06 11.88
C LYS A 102 -5.25 -2.33 12.13
N ALA A 103 -5.59 -2.77 13.34
CA ALA A 103 -6.98 -3.12 13.68
C ALA A 103 -7.96 -1.96 13.43
N GLU A 104 -7.57 -0.73 13.76
CA GLU A 104 -8.45 0.46 13.69
C GLU A 104 -7.98 1.52 12.69
N SER A 105 -6.82 1.38 12.07
CA SER A 105 -6.26 2.35 11.12
C SER A 105 -5.47 1.68 10.01
N VAL A 106 -5.23 2.44 8.94
CA VAL A 106 -4.36 2.00 7.85
C VAL A 106 -3.41 3.12 7.50
N HIS A 107 -2.14 2.78 7.35
CA HIS A 107 -1.13 3.71 6.86
C HIS A 107 -0.72 3.31 5.45
N LEU A 108 -0.60 4.30 4.56
CA LEU A 108 -0.22 4.12 3.16
C LEU A 108 0.85 5.13 2.79
N TYR A 109 2.03 4.65 2.46
CA TYR A 109 3.01 5.42 1.70
C TYR A 109 2.89 5.06 0.22
N CYS A 110 2.92 6.07 -0.63
CA CYS A 110 3.06 5.93 -2.07
C CYS A 110 3.76 7.15 -2.65
N ASN A 111 4.52 6.96 -3.74
CA ASN A 111 5.02 8.07 -4.53
C ASN A 111 3.87 8.81 -5.27
N PRO A 112 4.13 10.03 -5.80
CA PRO A 112 3.11 10.82 -6.49
C PRO A 112 2.50 10.12 -7.71
N LEU A 113 3.30 9.31 -8.41
CA LEU A 113 2.84 8.54 -9.57
C LEU A 113 1.71 7.57 -9.17
N ASN A 114 1.94 6.79 -8.12
CA ASN A 114 0.99 5.77 -7.63
C ASN A 114 -0.21 6.38 -6.91
N TYR A 115 -0.05 7.58 -6.33
CA TYR A 115 -1.12 8.25 -5.59
C TYR A 115 -2.41 8.36 -6.39
N SER A 116 -2.33 8.81 -7.64
CA SER A 116 -3.50 9.02 -8.50
C SER A 116 -4.28 7.73 -8.82
N TYR A 117 -3.58 6.59 -8.88
CA TYR A 117 -4.15 5.28 -9.19
C TYR A 117 -4.67 4.54 -7.96
N LEU A 118 -4.06 4.77 -6.80
CA LEU A 118 -4.49 4.17 -5.53
C LEU A 118 -5.71 4.87 -4.95
N LEU A 119 -5.83 6.19 -5.16
CA LEU A 119 -6.88 7.01 -4.56
C LEU A 119 -8.31 6.49 -4.77
N PRO A 120 -8.70 5.97 -5.95
CA PRO A 120 -10.01 5.35 -6.17
C PRO A 120 -10.28 4.09 -5.33
N TYR A 121 -9.29 3.53 -4.66
CA TYR A 121 -9.46 2.35 -3.81
C TYR A 121 -9.37 2.71 -2.32
N VAL A 122 -8.45 3.61 -1.98
CA VAL A 122 -8.08 3.88 -0.59
C VAL A 122 -8.82 5.06 0.03
N SER A 123 -9.35 5.99 -0.77
CA SER A 123 -9.97 7.24 -0.29
C SER A 123 -11.11 7.06 0.71
N HIS A 124 -11.71 5.86 0.77
CA HIS A 124 -12.84 5.53 1.66
C HIS A 124 -12.44 4.61 2.82
N TRP A 125 -11.16 4.26 2.94
CA TRP A 125 -10.65 3.51 4.08
C TRP A 125 -10.78 4.34 5.35
N ARG A 126 -11.38 3.74 6.37
CA ARG A 126 -11.56 4.38 7.68
C ARG A 126 -10.20 4.57 8.33
N ASN A 127 -9.96 5.76 8.89
CA ASN A 127 -8.73 6.10 9.59
C ASN A 127 -7.47 5.87 8.71
N LEU A 128 -7.54 6.28 7.44
CA LEU A 128 -6.40 6.27 6.52
C LEU A 128 -5.42 7.39 6.86
N HIS A 129 -4.16 7.03 7.05
CA HIS A 129 -3.01 7.94 7.14
C HIS A 129 -2.18 7.81 5.86
N LEU A 130 -2.18 8.86 5.04
CA LEU A 130 -1.50 8.88 3.76
C LEU A 130 -0.19 9.67 3.85
N TYR A 131 0.89 9.09 3.31
CA TYR A 131 2.22 9.67 3.22
C TYR A 131 2.63 9.71 1.74
N CYS A 132 2.57 10.89 1.14
CA CYS A 132 2.91 11.09 -0.26
C CYS A 132 3.53 12.48 -0.40
N MET A 133 4.67 12.57 -1.08
CA MET A 133 5.28 13.84 -1.44
C MET A 133 4.50 14.50 -2.58
N THR A 134 4.78 15.77 -2.85
CA THR A 134 4.40 16.39 -4.12
C THR A 134 5.32 15.92 -5.25
N GLU A 135 4.89 16.07 -6.50
CA GLU A 135 5.72 15.75 -7.67
C GLU A 135 7.06 16.51 -7.64
N ALA A 136 7.04 17.80 -7.26
CA ALA A 136 8.25 18.62 -7.20
C ALA A 136 9.22 18.19 -6.09
N GLU A 137 8.72 17.75 -4.94
CA GLU A 137 9.56 17.25 -3.85
C GLU A 137 10.16 15.87 -4.21
N TYR A 138 9.43 15.04 -4.97
CA TYR A 138 9.87 13.70 -5.37
C TYR A 138 10.96 13.72 -6.47
N GLU A 139 11.25 14.87 -7.08
CA GLU A 139 12.37 15.01 -8.04
C GLU A 139 13.74 14.87 -7.37
N ASP A 140 13.83 15.13 -6.05
CA ASP A 140 15.04 14.92 -5.25
C ASP A 140 15.05 13.49 -4.68
N GLU A 141 15.87 12.62 -5.29
CA GLU A 141 15.98 11.19 -4.93
C GLU A 141 16.40 10.98 -3.46
N GLU A 142 17.31 11.82 -2.93
CA GLU A 142 17.77 11.68 -1.54
C GLU A 142 16.65 12.07 -0.57
N ALA A 143 15.96 13.18 -0.85
CA ALA A 143 14.82 13.60 -0.05
C ALA A 143 13.65 12.60 -0.13
N ALA A 144 13.43 11.98 -1.30
CA ALA A 144 12.40 10.98 -1.51
C ALA A 144 12.65 9.72 -0.68
N GLU A 145 13.89 9.22 -0.66
CA GLU A 145 14.29 8.07 0.15
C GLU A 145 14.22 8.38 1.65
N GLU A 146 14.69 9.56 2.09
CA GLU A 146 14.57 9.97 3.48
C GLU A 146 13.11 10.07 3.93
N PHE A 147 12.23 10.63 3.10
CA PHE A 147 10.80 10.73 3.38
C PHE A 147 10.14 9.35 3.44
N LYS A 148 10.49 8.41 2.55
CA LYS A 148 10.01 7.02 2.59
C LYS A 148 10.37 6.34 3.92
N ILE A 149 11.64 6.46 4.33
CA ILE A 149 12.12 5.91 5.60
C ILE A 149 11.40 6.55 6.79
N SER A 150 11.32 7.88 6.84
CA SER A 150 10.65 8.63 7.93
C SER A 150 9.16 8.29 8.03
N SER A 151 8.49 8.16 6.88
CA SER A 151 7.11 7.69 6.80
C SER A 151 6.99 6.29 7.39
N PHE A 152 7.83 5.34 6.96
CA PHE A 152 7.82 3.98 7.48
C PHE A 152 8.01 3.92 9.00
N VAL A 153 8.98 4.67 9.54
CA VAL A 153 9.22 4.79 11.00
C VAL A 153 7.95 5.26 11.72
N THR A 154 7.29 6.29 11.19
CA THR A 154 6.06 6.83 11.75
C THR A 154 4.92 5.80 11.72
N MET A 155 4.85 4.94 10.70
CA MET A 155 3.83 3.89 10.60
C MET A 155 3.99 2.83 11.68
N VAL A 156 5.24 2.44 11.97
CA VAL A 156 5.57 1.27 12.81
C VAL A 156 5.90 1.60 14.27
N GLN A 157 6.01 2.87 14.63
CA GLN A 157 6.49 3.32 15.96
C GLN A 157 5.73 2.73 17.16
N ASP A 158 4.46 2.42 17.00
CA ASP A 158 3.54 1.88 18.00
C ASP A 158 3.33 0.35 17.86
N CYS A 159 4.01 -0.30 16.91
CA CYS A 159 3.94 -1.74 16.69
C CYS A 159 5.07 -2.48 17.42
N GLN A 160 4.72 -3.49 18.21
CA GLN A 160 5.67 -4.42 18.82
C GLN A 160 5.97 -5.61 17.90
N GLN A 161 4.95 -6.12 17.22
CA GLN A 161 5.01 -7.27 16.34
C GLN A 161 4.29 -6.94 15.03
N ILE A 162 4.96 -7.15 13.91
CA ILE A 162 4.39 -6.90 12.58
C ILE A 162 4.29 -8.22 11.84
N GLY A 163 3.08 -8.52 11.38
CA GLY A 163 2.80 -9.62 10.48
C GLY A 163 3.16 -9.25 9.06
N VAL A 164 3.55 -10.25 8.29
CA VAL A 164 3.97 -10.10 6.90
C VAL A 164 3.24 -11.14 6.06
N ALA A 165 2.60 -10.71 4.97
CA ALA A 165 1.96 -11.64 4.05
C ALA A 165 2.99 -12.54 3.36
N TYR A 166 2.69 -13.83 3.27
CA TYR A 166 3.54 -14.83 2.62
C TYR A 166 2.73 -15.59 1.57
N SER A 167 3.36 -15.95 0.44
CA SER A 167 2.72 -16.75 -0.61
C SER A 167 3.15 -18.21 -0.51
N CYS A 168 2.19 -19.13 -0.66
CA CYS A 168 2.45 -20.57 -0.71
C CYS A 168 3.20 -21.02 -1.97
N GLN A 169 3.31 -20.16 -2.99
CA GLN A 169 3.97 -20.47 -4.27
C GLN A 169 5.48 -20.15 -4.26
N GLY A 170 5.98 -19.41 -3.25
CA GLY A 170 7.36 -18.94 -3.19
C GLY A 170 8.28 -19.78 -2.30
N ARG A 171 9.25 -20.49 -2.90
CA ARG A 171 10.30 -21.25 -2.16
C ARG A 171 11.33 -20.36 -1.41
N LYS A 172 11.21 -19.03 -1.47
CA LYS A 172 12.15 -18.06 -0.87
C LYS A 172 11.46 -16.99 -0.01
N CYS A 173 10.34 -17.33 0.65
CA CYS A 173 9.53 -16.36 1.39
C CYS A 173 10.19 -15.77 2.66
N TRP A 174 11.34 -16.30 3.07
CA TRP A 174 12.08 -15.86 4.26
C TRP A 174 13.02 -14.67 4.04
N MET A 175 13.21 -14.20 2.80
CA MET A 175 14.16 -13.13 2.47
C MET A 175 13.56 -11.72 2.56
N MET A 176 12.53 -11.54 3.40
CA MET A 176 11.89 -10.23 3.60
C MET A 176 12.62 -9.34 4.62
N SER A 177 13.85 -9.67 4.99
CA SER A 177 14.20 -9.69 6.42
C SER A 177 15.52 -9.05 6.81
N GLU A 178 16.21 -8.30 5.94
CA GLU A 178 17.43 -7.61 6.37
C GLU A 178 17.26 -6.11 6.43
N VAL A 179 16.93 -5.38 5.36
CA VAL A 179 16.87 -3.90 5.48
C VAL A 179 15.69 -3.43 6.34
N PHE A 180 14.46 -3.89 6.09
CA PHE A 180 13.28 -3.49 6.88
C PHE A 180 13.29 -4.04 8.31
N ILE A 181 13.73 -5.29 8.51
CA ILE A 181 13.87 -5.86 9.85
C ILE A 181 15.06 -5.23 10.59
N HIS A 182 16.17 -4.93 9.92
CA HIS A 182 17.30 -4.23 10.53
C HIS A 182 16.94 -2.80 10.86
N LEU A 183 16.23 -2.06 10.00
CA LEU A 183 15.68 -0.75 10.30
C LEU A 183 14.68 -0.83 11.45
N PHE A 184 13.67 -1.71 11.39
CA PHE A 184 12.71 -1.92 12.48
C PHE A 184 13.42 -2.25 13.81
N ASN A 185 14.43 -3.12 13.79
CA ASN A 185 15.22 -3.47 14.97
C ASN A 185 16.20 -2.37 15.41
N LEU A 186 16.74 -1.57 14.50
CA LEU A 186 17.59 -0.41 14.80
C LEU A 186 16.75 0.72 15.40
N PHE A 187 15.57 0.98 14.88
CA PHE A 187 14.64 1.98 15.40
C PHE A 187 14.12 1.56 16.78
N LYS A 188 13.78 0.27 16.99
CA LYS A 188 13.45 -0.25 18.33
C LYS A 188 14.59 -0.13 19.35
N LYS A 189 15.85 -0.09 18.93
CA LYS A 189 17.00 0.06 19.82
C LYS A 189 17.33 1.52 20.17
N ASN A 190 16.76 2.48 19.43
CA ASN A 190 17.04 3.91 19.57
C ASN A 190 15.83 4.74 20.07
N LEU A 191 14.75 4.06 20.47
CA LEU A 191 13.63 4.59 21.26
C LEU A 191 13.73 4.06 22.69
#